data_AF-A0A9W9AN24-F1
#
_entry.id   AF-A0A9W9AN24-F1
#
_cell.length_a   1.000
_cell.length_b   1.000
_cell.length_c   1.000
_cell.angle_alpha   90.00
_cell.angle_beta   90.00
_cell.angle_gamma   90.00
#
_symmetry.space_group_name_H-M   'P 1'
#
loop_
_entity.id
_entity.type
_entity.pdbx_description
1 polymer ?
#
loop_
_entity_poly.entity_id
_entity_poly.type
_entity_poly.pdbx_seq_one_letter_code
_entity_poly.pdbx_strand_id
1 'polypeptide(L)'
;MFVLTRQIALRRVQSSYIVASLGQRYASQRTTSRQFRLPSLKLGGALALMGAGLSTAFFAEHIHAHSSSVTVQQKLDPRNSTSLASLVRAYVVYSMCSFPTLIDTAPRLLEVLMGIPVVRNITETFVRVTFFDQFVGGDSAQGSLPLLYSFRAGNKGVLFAYSIEVDESEATASNSSSKKKGQPVHKRCVDEMIRSIDVAADFEDDIVGKHVQSGRRTWVAIKMTALLPDAQSLIALSSHILATRPQHKPSIPFPGCPRPTDLTILNTEPKSNYLTSKDIASLRELYSDLRRICLRAQERGVKLIIDAEYSWYQPAIDAMQLALMREFNKVTSQGDESGPSIQPLVYGTFQAYLRRTPLHLAQSYRDAQVNNYTLGVKLVRGAYHPHEVIAHETAHSHGQHSLSISPDPLPPVWTSKNETDRCYNECVKMLVGWVKDDIHSATSTASSALTVSVANWFANKDHSERPRLPKISVLFGTHNWSSVKLIFSELVETRLASIAGENEEGEAVLKLADEVTERVTLGQLYGMSDDLTNYIVHRTISNSPMVIKYVPYGALSETMPYLSRRAIENKSVLGDGHAAEERRRAGREIWARLFG
;
A
#
# COMPACT_ATOMS: atom_id res chain seq x y z
N MET A 1 45.82 25.11 44.78
CA MET A 1 44.90 25.08 45.94
C MET A 1 43.50 25.27 45.45
N PHE A 2 42.49 24.48 45.77
CA PHE A 2 42.36 23.13 46.31
C PHE A 2 40.89 22.79 45.98
N VAL A 3 40.59 21.53 45.67
CA VAL A 3 39.24 20.96 45.51
C VAL A 3 38.51 21.27 44.19
N LEU A 4 38.71 20.41 43.18
CA LEU A 4 37.63 19.52 42.72
C LEU A 4 38.19 18.40 41.83
N THR A 5 38.59 17.33 42.51
CA THR A 5 38.90 16.01 41.94
C THR A 5 37.71 15.12 42.28
N ARG A 6 36.89 14.74 41.30
CA ARG A 6 36.29 13.40 41.16
C ARG A 6 35.18 13.37 40.10
N GLN A 7 35.25 12.31 39.29
CA GLN A 7 34.23 11.78 38.38
C GLN A 7 34.11 12.36 36.96
N ILE A 8 35.22 12.32 36.23
CA ILE A 8 35.21 11.79 34.86
C ILE A 8 36.19 10.60 34.84
N ALA A 9 35.67 9.42 35.14
CA ALA A 9 36.36 8.15 34.96
C ALA A 9 35.41 7.23 34.20
N LEU A 10 35.96 6.51 33.21
CA LEU A 10 35.33 5.48 32.37
C LEU A 10 34.71 5.97 31.03
N ARG A 11 35.52 6.64 30.21
CA ARG A 11 35.58 6.41 28.76
C ARG A 11 37.04 6.21 28.37
N ARG A 12 37.49 4.95 28.33
CA ARG A 12 38.67 4.44 27.58
C ARG A 12 39.01 3.02 28.07
N VAL A 13 38.25 2.02 27.63
CA VAL A 13 38.77 0.66 27.41
C VAL A 13 37.95 0.05 26.26
N GLN A 14 38.63 -0.63 25.34
CA GLN A 14 38.12 -1.35 24.15
C GLN A 14 37.84 -0.53 22.87
N SER A 15 38.90 0.01 22.31
CA SER A 15 39.08 0.10 20.85
C SER A 15 40.54 -0.23 20.54
N SER A 16 40.85 -1.52 20.58
CA SER A 16 42.12 -2.08 20.15
C SER A 16 41.86 -3.50 19.65
N TYR A 17 41.38 -3.68 18.43
CA TYR A 17 41.67 -4.87 17.63
C TYR A 17 41.44 -4.56 16.13
N ILE A 18 42.56 -4.56 15.41
CA ILE A 18 42.70 -4.86 13.97
C ILE A 18 42.37 -3.71 12.99
N VAL A 19 43.27 -2.73 12.95
CA VAL A 19 43.69 -2.07 11.69
C VAL A 19 45.22 -2.16 11.65
N ALA A 20 45.74 -3.25 11.08
CA ALA A 20 47.15 -3.38 10.66
C ALA A 20 47.33 -4.67 9.86
N SER A 21 47.27 -4.60 8.53
CA SER A 21 48.10 -5.42 7.61
C SER A 21 47.67 -5.24 6.14
N LEU A 22 47.91 -4.04 5.59
CA LEU A 22 47.98 -3.85 4.14
C LEU A 22 49.20 -2.98 3.85
N GLY A 23 50.32 -3.64 3.56
CA GLY A 23 51.56 -2.98 3.21
C GLY A 23 52.67 -4.00 2.95
N GLN A 24 53.02 -4.13 1.67
CA GLN A 24 54.24 -4.77 1.13
C GLN A 24 54.34 -6.31 1.20
N ARG A 25 54.25 -6.93 0.01
CA ARG A 25 55.30 -7.86 -0.49
C ARG A 25 55.18 -8.01 -2.00
N TYR A 26 56.23 -7.61 -2.70
CA TYR A 26 56.45 -7.79 -4.14
C TYR A 26 57.18 -9.13 -4.39
N ALA A 27 56.88 -9.72 -5.55
CA ALA A 27 57.67 -10.66 -6.37
C ALA A 27 58.07 -12.06 -5.80
N SER A 28 57.56 -13.15 -6.38
CA SER A 28 58.21 -13.84 -7.52
C SER A 28 57.46 -15.12 -7.94
N GLN A 29 57.42 -15.37 -9.27
CA GLN A 29 57.39 -16.65 -9.97
C GLN A 29 56.38 -17.77 -9.60
N ARG A 30 55.44 -18.07 -10.52
CA ARG A 30 55.51 -19.22 -11.45
C ARG A 30 54.18 -19.40 -12.20
N THR A 31 54.30 -19.45 -13.52
CA THR A 31 53.30 -19.91 -14.50
C THR A 31 52.82 -21.33 -14.19
N THR A 32 51.51 -21.51 -13.97
CA THR A 32 50.80 -22.75 -14.28
C THR A 32 49.39 -22.43 -14.78
N SER A 33 49.08 -22.98 -15.94
CA SER A 33 47.79 -22.95 -16.62
C SER A 33 46.72 -23.66 -15.78
N ARG A 34 45.62 -22.95 -15.46
CA ARG A 34 44.37 -23.58 -15.02
C ARG A 34 43.21 -22.99 -15.80
N GLN A 35 42.60 -23.86 -16.61
CA GLN A 35 41.35 -23.63 -17.32
C GLN A 35 40.29 -23.09 -16.35
N PHE A 36 39.68 -21.96 -16.70
CA PHE A 36 38.47 -21.47 -16.06
C PHE A 36 37.32 -22.43 -16.36
N ARG A 37 36.91 -23.23 -15.36
CA ARG A 37 35.61 -23.90 -15.37
C ARG A 37 34.58 -22.95 -14.75
N LEU A 38 33.56 -22.58 -15.52
CA LEU A 38 32.31 -22.02 -15.00
C LEU A 38 31.68 -23.04 -14.01
N PRO A 39 31.13 -22.61 -12.87
CA PRO A 39 30.36 -23.50 -12.03
C PRO A 39 29.09 -23.90 -12.76
N SER A 40 28.92 -25.20 -12.98
CA SER A 40 27.71 -25.82 -13.52
C SER A 40 26.55 -25.59 -12.55
N LEU A 41 25.79 -24.51 -12.74
CA LEU A 41 24.47 -24.37 -12.13
C LEU A 41 23.63 -25.55 -12.63
N LYS A 42 23.04 -26.32 -11.70
CA LYS A 42 22.17 -27.46 -11.99
C LYS A 42 20.87 -26.99 -12.67
N LEU A 43 20.93 -26.66 -13.96
CA LEU A 43 19.77 -26.32 -14.79
C LEU A 43 18.69 -27.41 -14.72
N GLY A 44 19.11 -28.69 -14.60
CA GLY A 44 18.20 -29.83 -14.40
C GLY A 44 17.42 -29.82 -13.08
N GLY A 45 17.93 -29.21 -12.01
CA GLY A 45 17.20 -29.10 -10.74
C GLY A 45 16.07 -28.07 -10.80
N ALA A 46 16.31 -26.94 -11.48
CA ALA A 46 15.30 -25.91 -11.71
C ALA A 46 14.19 -26.41 -12.66
N LEU A 47 14.55 -27.12 -13.72
CA LEU A 47 13.60 -27.75 -14.64
C LEU A 47 12.75 -28.84 -13.96
N ALA A 48 13.32 -29.63 -13.05
CA ALA A 48 12.58 -30.63 -12.28
C ALA A 48 11.57 -30.00 -11.30
N LEU A 49 11.94 -28.92 -10.62
CA LEU A 49 11.04 -28.15 -9.76
C LEU A 49 9.90 -27.50 -10.56
N MET A 50 10.19 -26.96 -11.76
CA MET A 50 9.15 -26.44 -12.66
C MET A 50 8.25 -27.57 -13.19
N GLY A 51 8.79 -28.73 -13.53
CA GLY A 51 8.02 -29.90 -13.97
C GLY A 51 7.07 -30.45 -12.89
N ALA A 52 7.52 -30.50 -11.63
CA ALA A 52 6.67 -30.86 -10.49
C ALA A 52 5.58 -29.81 -10.21
N GLY A 53 5.91 -28.52 -10.35
CA GLY A 53 4.94 -27.42 -10.22
C GLY A 53 3.90 -27.37 -11.36
N LEU A 54 4.32 -27.62 -12.59
CA LEU A 54 3.42 -27.69 -13.76
C LEU A 54 2.52 -28.93 -13.69
N SER A 55 3.05 -30.11 -13.36
CA SER A 55 2.22 -31.33 -13.24
C SER A 55 1.16 -31.21 -12.13
N THR A 56 1.49 -30.58 -11.01
CA THR A 56 0.52 -30.30 -9.93
C THR A 56 -0.48 -29.19 -10.29
N ALA A 57 -0.05 -28.17 -11.02
CA ALA A 57 -0.91 -27.10 -11.54
C ALA A 57 -1.91 -27.60 -12.61
N PHE A 58 -1.44 -28.40 -13.58
CA PHE A 58 -2.30 -29.03 -14.59
C PHE A 58 -3.26 -30.05 -13.98
N PHE A 59 -2.84 -30.78 -12.92
CA PHE A 59 -3.75 -31.63 -12.16
C PHE A 59 -4.86 -30.82 -11.47
N ALA A 60 -4.54 -29.64 -10.94
CA ALA A 60 -5.52 -28.73 -10.35
C ALA A 60 -6.48 -28.11 -11.40
N GLU A 61 -6.00 -27.84 -12.61
CA GLU A 61 -6.79 -27.34 -13.74
C GLU A 61 -7.78 -28.41 -14.28
N HIS A 62 -7.36 -29.69 -14.31
CA HIS A 62 -8.25 -30.81 -14.64
C HIS A 62 -9.37 -31.04 -13.60
N ILE A 63 -9.12 -30.77 -12.32
CA ILE A 63 -10.18 -30.78 -11.28
C ILE A 63 -11.17 -29.62 -11.51
N HIS A 64 -10.69 -28.46 -11.98
CA HIS A 64 -11.51 -27.29 -12.29
C HIS A 64 -12.48 -27.52 -13.46
N ALA A 65 -12.09 -28.34 -14.44
CA ALA A 65 -12.93 -28.70 -15.59
C ALA A 65 -14.12 -29.62 -15.22
N HIS A 66 -14.09 -30.29 -14.07
CA HIS A 66 -15.14 -31.22 -13.62
C HIS A 66 -16.18 -30.61 -12.65
N SER A 67 -16.12 -29.31 -12.34
CA SER A 67 -17.08 -28.63 -11.46
C SER A 67 -18.01 -27.63 -12.17
N SER A 68 -18.00 -27.60 -13.51
CA SER A 68 -18.78 -26.63 -14.30
C SER A 68 -20.21 -27.10 -14.59
N SER A 69 -21.05 -27.14 -13.56
CA SER A 69 -22.51 -26.95 -13.69
C SER A 69 -23.15 -26.89 -12.29
N VAL A 70 -23.21 -25.72 -11.67
CA VAL A 70 -24.03 -25.51 -10.47
C VAL A 70 -24.87 -24.26 -10.64
N THR A 71 -26.18 -24.48 -10.70
CA THR A 71 -27.24 -23.50 -10.78
C THR A 71 -27.25 -22.59 -9.55
N VAL A 72 -27.54 -21.31 -9.77
CA VAL A 72 -27.70 -20.26 -8.75
C VAL A 72 -28.83 -20.63 -7.78
N GLN A 73 -28.48 -21.24 -6.63
CA GLN A 73 -29.16 -21.18 -5.32
C GLN A 73 -28.69 -22.33 -4.43
N GLN A 74 -27.48 -22.23 -3.86
CA GLN A 74 -27.13 -23.00 -2.67
C GLN A 74 -26.35 -22.11 -1.70
N LYS A 75 -26.84 -22.09 -0.47
CA LYS A 75 -26.31 -21.38 0.69
C LYS A 75 -24.93 -22.01 1.01
N LEU A 76 -23.86 -21.35 0.57
CA LEU A 76 -22.48 -21.81 0.79
C LEU A 76 -22.14 -21.78 2.28
N ASP A 77 -21.61 -22.89 2.81
CA ASP A 77 -20.98 -22.95 4.15
C ASP A 77 -19.73 -22.04 4.14
N PRO A 78 -19.64 -21.00 4.99
CA PRO A 78 -18.54 -20.02 4.99
C PRO A 78 -17.16 -20.63 5.23
N ARG A 79 -17.08 -21.83 5.82
CA ARG A 79 -15.81 -22.51 6.15
C ARG A 79 -15.08 -23.06 4.92
N ASN A 80 -15.74 -23.16 3.76
CA ASN A 80 -15.19 -23.73 2.53
C ASN A 80 -15.14 -22.74 1.35
N SER A 81 -14.79 -21.47 1.60
CA SER A 81 -14.75 -20.44 0.55
C SER A 81 -13.55 -20.55 -0.41
N THR A 82 -12.42 -21.11 0.01
CA THR A 82 -11.22 -21.25 -0.85
C THR A 82 -11.25 -22.57 -1.61
N SER A 83 -11.04 -22.57 -2.92
CA SER A 83 -10.97 -23.81 -3.72
C SER A 83 -9.69 -24.63 -3.40
N LEU A 84 -9.76 -25.95 -3.56
CA LEU A 84 -8.60 -26.83 -3.37
C LEU A 84 -7.42 -26.43 -4.29
N ALA A 85 -7.72 -26.05 -5.54
CA ALA A 85 -6.73 -25.54 -6.48
C ALA A 85 -6.00 -24.30 -5.96
N SER A 86 -6.72 -23.35 -5.36
CA SER A 86 -6.13 -22.16 -4.75
C SER A 86 -5.27 -22.50 -3.53
N LEU A 87 -5.67 -23.48 -2.72
CA LEU A 87 -4.85 -23.96 -1.59
C LEU A 87 -3.55 -24.63 -2.06
N VAL A 88 -3.63 -25.46 -3.11
CA VAL A 88 -2.44 -26.10 -3.70
C VAL A 88 -1.50 -25.05 -4.30
N ARG A 89 -2.03 -24.08 -5.05
CA ARG A 89 -1.24 -22.95 -5.59
C ARG A 89 -0.54 -22.19 -4.47
N ALA A 90 -1.26 -21.83 -3.41
CA ALA A 90 -0.70 -21.18 -2.23
C ALA A 90 0.43 -22.04 -1.61
N TYR A 91 0.20 -23.34 -1.41
CA TYR A 91 1.21 -24.25 -0.87
C TYR A 91 2.49 -24.26 -1.72
N VAL A 92 2.39 -24.32 -3.05
CA VAL A 92 3.54 -24.30 -3.97
C VAL A 92 4.27 -22.95 -3.90
N VAL A 93 3.55 -21.84 -4.03
CA VAL A 93 4.13 -20.48 -4.01
C VAL A 93 4.84 -20.22 -2.68
N TYR A 94 4.19 -20.48 -1.55
CA TYR A 94 4.78 -20.28 -0.23
C TYR A 94 5.92 -21.25 0.06
N SER A 95 5.91 -22.45 -0.53
CA SER A 95 7.08 -23.35 -0.51
C SER A 95 8.28 -22.72 -1.18
N MET A 96 8.11 -22.14 -2.37
CA MET A 96 9.20 -21.47 -3.08
C MET A 96 9.71 -20.24 -2.32
N CYS A 97 8.81 -19.42 -1.79
CA CYS A 97 9.17 -18.25 -0.96
C CYS A 97 9.91 -18.64 0.33
N SER A 98 9.67 -19.85 0.85
CA SER A 98 10.36 -20.38 2.03
C SER A 98 11.83 -20.78 1.78
N PHE A 99 12.34 -20.68 0.54
CA PHE A 99 13.75 -20.93 0.20
C PHE A 99 14.49 -19.63 -0.16
N PRO A 100 15.16 -18.98 0.80
CA PRO A 100 15.84 -17.69 0.61
C PRO A 100 16.76 -17.59 -0.61
N THR A 101 17.53 -18.64 -0.89
CA THR A 101 18.50 -18.69 -1.99
C THR A 101 17.83 -18.77 -3.36
N LEU A 102 16.66 -19.41 -3.46
CA LEU A 102 15.89 -19.49 -4.69
C LEU A 102 15.34 -18.11 -5.06
N ILE A 103 14.75 -17.39 -4.09
CA ILE A 103 14.17 -16.06 -4.31
C ILE A 103 15.25 -15.03 -4.69
N ASP A 104 16.43 -15.06 -4.04
CA ASP A 104 17.52 -14.13 -4.39
C ASP A 104 18.06 -14.34 -5.80
N THR A 105 18.05 -15.58 -6.28
CA THR A 105 18.53 -15.93 -7.62
C THR A 105 17.44 -15.86 -8.69
N ALA A 106 16.17 -15.70 -8.28
CA ALA A 106 15.02 -15.74 -9.16
C ALA A 106 15.07 -14.71 -10.30
N PRO A 107 15.44 -13.42 -10.10
CA PRO A 107 15.49 -12.47 -11.21
C PRO A 107 16.44 -12.91 -12.33
N ARG A 108 17.68 -13.29 -11.96
CA ARG A 108 18.68 -13.78 -12.92
C ARG A 108 18.25 -15.10 -13.58
N LEU A 109 17.62 -15.99 -12.81
CA LEU A 109 17.13 -17.26 -13.32
C LEU A 109 16.01 -17.03 -14.35
N LEU A 110 15.07 -16.15 -14.04
CA LEU A 110 13.97 -15.79 -14.95
C LEU A 110 14.49 -15.14 -16.22
N GLU A 111 15.44 -14.21 -16.15
CA GLU A 111 16.10 -13.62 -17.32
C GLU A 111 16.70 -14.69 -18.24
N VAL A 112 17.46 -15.64 -17.68
CA VAL A 112 18.08 -16.73 -18.44
C VAL A 112 17.04 -17.64 -19.08
N LEU A 113 16.00 -18.02 -18.32
CA LEU A 113 14.96 -18.95 -18.79
C LEU A 113 14.05 -18.31 -19.85
N MET A 114 13.73 -17.03 -19.69
CA MET A 114 12.93 -16.27 -20.66
C MET A 114 13.71 -15.96 -21.95
N GLY A 115 15.05 -15.99 -21.91
CA GLY A 115 15.90 -15.83 -23.10
C GLY A 115 15.88 -17.01 -24.08
N ILE A 116 15.39 -18.18 -23.67
CA ILE A 116 15.35 -19.39 -24.50
C ILE A 116 13.90 -19.62 -24.99
N PRO A 117 13.58 -19.52 -26.29
CA PRO A 117 12.19 -19.49 -26.78
C PRO A 117 11.27 -20.64 -26.33
N VAL A 118 11.77 -21.88 -26.33
CA VAL A 118 10.98 -23.05 -25.90
C VAL A 118 10.75 -23.05 -24.39
N VAL A 119 11.78 -22.68 -23.63
CA VAL A 119 11.73 -22.62 -22.16
C VAL A 119 10.92 -21.42 -21.69
N ARG A 120 10.92 -20.33 -22.46
CA ARG A 120 10.15 -19.12 -22.20
C ARG A 120 8.67 -19.41 -22.04
N ASN A 121 8.05 -20.11 -22.99
CA ASN A 121 6.61 -20.43 -22.92
C ASN A 121 6.28 -21.27 -21.67
N ILE A 122 7.13 -22.23 -21.33
CA ILE A 122 6.98 -23.07 -20.13
C ILE A 122 7.12 -22.22 -18.86
N THR A 123 8.13 -21.35 -18.83
CA THR A 123 8.41 -20.45 -17.70
C THR A 123 7.30 -19.43 -17.49
N GLU A 124 6.82 -18.79 -18.56
CA GLU A 124 5.70 -17.85 -18.52
C GLU A 124 4.41 -18.54 -18.04
N THR A 125 4.13 -19.76 -18.53
CA THR A 125 2.98 -20.56 -18.07
C THR A 125 3.11 -20.90 -16.59
N PHE A 126 4.29 -21.34 -16.16
CA PHE A 126 4.54 -21.63 -14.75
C PHE A 126 4.35 -20.40 -13.87
N VAL A 127 4.94 -19.26 -14.23
CA VAL A 127 4.79 -18.00 -13.48
C VAL A 127 3.32 -17.57 -13.45
N ARG A 128 2.60 -17.74 -14.56
CA ARG A 128 1.17 -17.40 -14.66
C ARG A 128 0.33 -18.21 -13.67
N VAL A 129 0.39 -19.53 -13.75
CA VAL A 129 -0.45 -20.42 -12.92
C VAL A 129 -0.04 -20.42 -11.44
N THR A 130 1.15 -19.90 -11.11
CA THR A 130 1.65 -19.83 -9.73
C THR A 130 1.60 -18.40 -9.17
N PHE A 131 2.65 -17.61 -9.39
CA PHE A 131 2.83 -16.29 -8.77
C PHE A 131 1.83 -15.27 -9.29
N PHE A 132 1.53 -15.26 -10.59
CA PHE A 132 0.58 -14.31 -11.15
C PHE A 132 -0.82 -14.57 -10.61
N ASP A 133 -1.39 -15.76 -10.77
CA ASP A 133 -2.75 -16.06 -10.28
C ASP A 133 -2.86 -15.98 -8.74
N GLN A 134 -1.75 -16.12 -8.01
CA GLN A 134 -1.71 -15.93 -6.56
C GLN A 134 -1.77 -14.45 -6.15
N PHE A 135 -1.11 -13.55 -6.88
CA PHE A 135 -0.89 -12.16 -6.43
C PHE A 135 -1.49 -11.10 -7.35
N VAL A 136 -1.94 -11.44 -8.55
CA VAL A 136 -2.47 -10.55 -9.58
C VAL A 136 -3.89 -10.98 -9.93
N GLY A 137 -4.81 -10.02 -9.98
CA GLY A 137 -6.23 -10.28 -10.21
C GLY A 137 -6.60 -10.55 -11.67
N GLY A 138 -5.72 -10.24 -12.62
CA GLY A 138 -5.92 -10.48 -14.05
C GLY A 138 -5.04 -9.59 -14.94
N ASP A 139 -5.06 -9.87 -16.25
CA ASP A 139 -4.28 -9.10 -17.23
C ASP A 139 -4.83 -7.69 -17.51
N SER A 140 -6.10 -7.45 -17.19
CA SER A 140 -6.79 -6.17 -17.38
C SER A 140 -7.83 -5.94 -16.28
N ALA A 141 -8.30 -4.70 -16.12
CA ALA A 141 -9.33 -4.37 -15.15
C ALA A 141 -10.59 -5.24 -15.33
N GLN A 142 -11.05 -5.41 -16.58
CA GLN A 142 -12.17 -6.28 -16.92
C GLN A 142 -11.88 -7.75 -16.64
N GLY A 143 -10.65 -8.21 -16.94
CA GLY A 143 -10.20 -9.56 -16.64
C GLY A 143 -10.24 -9.90 -15.15
N SER A 144 -10.20 -8.90 -14.27
CA SER A 144 -10.32 -9.07 -12.82
C SER A 144 -11.76 -9.13 -12.29
N LEU A 145 -12.79 -8.88 -13.11
CA LEU A 145 -14.19 -8.88 -12.66
C LEU A 145 -14.62 -10.19 -11.97
N PRO A 146 -14.27 -11.40 -12.45
CA PRO A 146 -14.62 -12.64 -11.74
C PRO A 146 -14.09 -12.69 -10.31
N LEU A 147 -12.86 -12.20 -10.09
CA LEU A 147 -12.27 -12.11 -8.76
C LEU A 147 -13.05 -11.12 -7.88
N LEU A 148 -13.43 -9.96 -8.43
CA LEU A 148 -14.21 -8.94 -7.73
C LEU A 148 -15.57 -9.48 -7.24
N TYR A 149 -16.32 -10.15 -8.11
CA TYR A 149 -17.58 -10.78 -7.72
C TYR A 149 -17.36 -11.84 -6.63
N SER A 150 -16.31 -12.65 -6.73
CA SER A 150 -15.99 -13.64 -5.69
C SER A 150 -15.67 -12.99 -4.33
N PHE A 151 -14.96 -11.87 -4.34
CA PHE A 151 -14.63 -11.13 -3.12
C PHE A 151 -15.87 -10.49 -2.51
N ARG A 152 -16.73 -9.90 -3.33
CA ARG A 152 -17.98 -9.32 -2.84
C ARG A 152 -18.90 -10.36 -2.23
N ALA A 153 -19.02 -11.53 -2.85
CA ALA A 153 -19.75 -12.67 -2.28
C ALA A 153 -19.18 -13.11 -0.91
N GLY A 154 -17.88 -12.95 -0.71
CA GLY A 154 -17.20 -13.20 0.57
C GLY A 154 -17.16 -11.99 1.52
N ASN A 155 -18.00 -10.97 1.33
CA ASN A 155 -18.04 -9.72 2.10
C ASN A 155 -16.68 -8.98 2.16
N LYS A 156 -15.98 -8.94 1.03
CA LYS A 156 -14.68 -8.25 0.86
C LYS A 156 -14.81 -7.17 -0.22
N GLY A 157 -14.18 -6.04 0.01
CA GLY A 157 -13.98 -5.00 -1.00
C GLY A 157 -12.68 -5.19 -1.78
N VAL A 158 -12.45 -4.31 -2.76
CA VAL A 158 -11.26 -4.30 -3.61
C VAL A 158 -10.63 -2.92 -3.68
N LEU A 159 -9.31 -2.87 -3.66
CA LEU A 159 -8.53 -1.70 -4.00
C LEU A 159 -7.73 -2.07 -5.24
N PHE A 160 -8.26 -1.69 -6.40
CA PHE A 160 -7.62 -1.92 -7.68
C PHE A 160 -6.33 -1.16 -7.77
N ALA A 161 -5.28 -1.82 -8.24
CA ALA A 161 -4.01 -1.19 -8.52
C ALA A 161 -3.53 -1.62 -9.89
N TYR A 162 -3.50 -0.67 -10.84
CA TYR A 162 -2.84 -0.93 -12.09
C TYR A 162 -1.33 -1.04 -11.82
N SER A 163 -0.79 -2.24 -12.01
CA SER A 163 0.53 -2.62 -11.51
C SER A 163 1.58 -2.53 -12.61
N ILE A 164 1.72 -1.35 -13.21
CA ILE A 164 2.89 -1.01 -14.01
C ILE A 164 3.91 -0.32 -13.12
N GLU A 165 5.02 -1.01 -12.86
CA GLU A 165 6.19 -0.41 -12.26
C GLU A 165 7.16 -0.15 -13.39
N VAL A 166 7.32 1.14 -13.76
CA VAL A 166 8.37 1.51 -14.70
C VAL A 166 9.69 1.19 -14.00
N ASP A 167 10.48 0.29 -14.58
CA ASP A 167 11.82 0.00 -14.09
C ASP A 167 12.58 1.32 -13.96
N GLU A 168 13.22 1.58 -12.81
CA GLU A 168 13.97 2.83 -12.57
C GLU A 168 15.05 3.04 -13.66
N SER A 169 15.53 1.96 -14.27
CA SER A 169 16.44 2.00 -15.42
C SER A 169 15.78 2.45 -16.72
N GLU A 170 14.50 2.16 -16.95
CA GLU A 170 13.72 2.66 -18.10
C GLU A 170 13.25 4.10 -17.88
N ALA A 171 12.94 4.50 -16.65
CA ALA A 171 12.57 5.88 -16.30
C ALA A 171 13.76 6.85 -16.46
N THR A 172 15.00 6.37 -16.29
CA THR A 172 16.24 7.16 -16.43
C THR A 172 16.90 7.06 -17.80
N ALA A 173 16.60 6.03 -18.61
CA ALA A 173 17.13 5.85 -19.95
C ALA A 173 16.43 6.74 -20.99
N SER A 174 16.65 8.05 -20.90
CA SER A 174 16.21 9.03 -21.90
C SER A 174 16.92 8.92 -23.27
N ASN A 175 17.81 7.94 -23.49
CA ASN A 175 18.60 7.84 -24.72
C ASN A 175 18.94 6.38 -25.11
N SER A 176 18.00 5.61 -25.69
CA SER A 176 18.33 4.72 -26.82
C SER A 176 17.10 4.21 -27.58
N SER A 177 17.10 4.48 -28.88
CA SER A 177 16.50 3.68 -29.97
C SER A 177 15.11 3.04 -29.81
N SER A 178 14.06 3.80 -30.17
CA SER A 178 13.21 3.55 -31.36
C SER A 178 11.91 4.33 -31.25
N LYS A 179 11.71 5.31 -32.14
CA LYS A 179 10.43 6.01 -32.32
C LYS A 179 9.38 5.02 -32.84
N LYS A 180 8.71 4.27 -31.96
CA LYS A 180 7.42 3.65 -32.30
C LYS A 180 6.32 4.71 -32.18
N LYS A 181 5.42 4.77 -33.17
CA LYS A 181 4.21 5.62 -33.22
C LYS A 181 3.19 5.21 -32.14
N GLY A 182 3.51 5.41 -30.87
CA GLY A 182 2.64 5.09 -29.74
C GLY A 182 2.58 6.23 -28.73
N GLN A 183 1.47 6.28 -27.98
CA GLN A 183 1.31 7.21 -26.85
C GLN A 183 2.36 6.91 -25.76
N PRO A 184 2.94 7.93 -25.09
CA PRO A 184 3.90 7.73 -24.01
C PRO A 184 3.37 6.81 -22.90
N VAL A 185 4.26 6.03 -22.26
CA VAL A 185 3.89 5.06 -21.20
C VAL A 185 3.05 5.72 -20.11
N HIS A 186 3.53 6.81 -19.52
CA HIS A 186 2.83 7.51 -18.45
C HIS A 186 1.41 7.97 -18.83
N LYS A 187 1.16 8.34 -20.09
CA LYS A 187 -0.18 8.68 -20.58
C LYS A 187 -1.09 7.46 -20.72
N ARG A 188 -0.54 6.33 -21.16
CA ARG A 188 -1.28 5.05 -21.12
C ARG A 188 -1.65 4.67 -19.70
N CYS A 189 -0.78 4.92 -18.71
CA CYS A 189 -1.08 4.71 -17.30
C CYS A 189 -2.25 5.60 -16.82
N VAL A 190 -2.30 6.87 -17.23
CA VAL A 190 -3.43 7.76 -16.88
C VAL A 190 -4.73 7.25 -17.49
N ASP A 191 -4.71 6.85 -18.76
CA ASP A 191 -5.91 6.35 -19.44
C ASP A 191 -6.36 4.99 -18.86
N GLU A 192 -5.44 4.14 -18.43
CA GLU A 192 -5.74 2.91 -17.69
C GLU A 192 -6.31 3.21 -16.29
N MET A 193 -5.82 4.22 -15.58
CA MET A 193 -6.37 4.63 -14.28
C MET A 193 -7.85 5.05 -14.40
N ILE A 194 -8.18 5.81 -15.45
CA ILE A 194 -9.56 6.20 -15.78
C ILE A 194 -10.40 4.95 -16.09
N ARG A 195 -9.85 4.00 -16.83
CA ARG A 195 -10.51 2.71 -17.11
C ARG A 195 -10.73 1.89 -15.83
N SER A 196 -9.78 1.86 -14.89
CA SER A 196 -9.95 1.18 -13.60
C SER A 196 -11.12 1.77 -12.83
N ILE A 197 -11.25 3.11 -12.82
CA ILE A 197 -12.35 3.82 -12.18
C ILE A 197 -13.68 3.40 -12.81
N ASP A 198 -13.74 3.34 -14.13
CA ASP A 198 -14.97 2.98 -14.83
C ASP A 198 -15.39 1.55 -14.55
N VAL A 199 -14.47 0.60 -14.61
CA VAL A 199 -14.74 -0.81 -14.29
C VAL A 199 -15.14 -0.98 -12.82
N ALA A 200 -14.45 -0.31 -11.90
CA ALA A 200 -14.78 -0.33 -10.48
C ALA A 200 -16.19 0.22 -10.23
N ALA A 201 -16.55 1.29 -10.95
CA ALA A 201 -17.85 1.92 -10.79
C ALA A 201 -18.98 1.09 -11.39
N ASP A 202 -18.81 0.55 -12.59
CA ASP A 202 -19.77 -0.34 -13.24
C ASP A 202 -20.03 -1.58 -12.36
N PHE A 203 -18.95 -2.17 -11.82
CA PHE A 203 -19.06 -3.28 -10.88
C PHE A 203 -19.86 -2.93 -9.61
N GLU A 204 -19.59 -1.78 -9.00
CA GLU A 204 -20.34 -1.37 -7.81
C GLU A 204 -21.81 -1.05 -8.13
N ASP A 205 -22.08 -0.42 -9.28
CA ASP A 205 -23.44 -0.12 -9.72
C ASP A 205 -24.30 -1.39 -9.89
N ASP A 206 -23.70 -2.51 -10.32
CA ASP A 206 -24.35 -3.82 -10.41
C ASP A 206 -24.66 -4.44 -9.03
N ILE A 207 -23.86 -4.12 -8.01
CA ILE A 207 -23.95 -4.74 -6.68
C ILE A 207 -24.80 -3.92 -5.72
N VAL A 208 -24.51 -2.62 -5.57
CA VAL A 208 -25.18 -1.74 -4.61
C VAL A 208 -26.30 -0.93 -5.26
N GLY A 209 -26.35 -0.86 -6.60
CA GLY A 209 -27.31 -0.09 -7.35
C GLY A 209 -26.75 1.27 -7.80
N LYS A 210 -27.27 1.75 -8.94
CA LYS A 210 -26.92 3.05 -9.50
C LYS A 210 -27.32 4.18 -8.52
N HIS A 211 -26.45 5.18 -8.39
CA HIS A 211 -26.62 6.34 -7.51
C HIS A 211 -26.51 6.08 -5.99
N VAL A 212 -26.23 4.86 -5.55
CA VAL A 212 -25.95 4.57 -4.14
C VAL A 212 -24.47 4.87 -3.84
N GLN A 213 -24.21 5.80 -2.92
CA GLN A 213 -22.85 6.22 -2.57
C GLN A 213 -22.24 5.43 -1.39
N SER A 214 -23.08 5.03 -0.43
CA SER A 214 -22.69 4.20 0.72
C SER A 214 -22.47 2.76 0.30
N GLY A 215 -21.58 2.03 0.98
CA GLY A 215 -21.37 0.60 0.73
C GLY A 215 -20.45 0.25 -0.44
N ARG A 216 -20.10 1.22 -1.30
CA ARG A 216 -19.12 1.04 -2.37
C ARG A 216 -17.73 0.79 -1.79
N ARG A 217 -17.20 -0.41 -2.00
CA ARG A 217 -15.92 -0.89 -1.43
C ARG A 217 -14.90 -1.31 -2.49
N THR A 218 -15.08 -0.85 -3.72
CA THR A 218 -14.15 -1.00 -4.84
C THR A 218 -13.52 0.35 -5.16
N TRP A 219 -12.26 0.50 -4.79
CA TRP A 219 -11.49 1.74 -4.84
C TRP A 219 -10.30 1.57 -5.78
N VAL A 220 -9.60 2.66 -6.09
CA VAL A 220 -8.46 2.63 -7.04
C VAL A 220 -7.23 3.27 -6.39
N ALA A 221 -6.07 2.62 -6.52
CA ALA A 221 -4.77 3.08 -6.05
C ALA A 221 -3.97 3.73 -7.18
N ILE A 222 -3.30 4.84 -6.86
CA ILE A 222 -2.50 5.66 -7.77
C ILE A 222 -1.05 5.68 -7.28
N LYS A 223 -0.11 5.38 -8.18
CA LYS A 223 1.33 5.64 -7.98
C LYS A 223 1.74 6.80 -8.87
N MET A 224 2.31 7.86 -8.27
CA MET A 224 2.61 9.07 -9.02
C MET A 224 3.80 8.88 -9.96
N THR A 225 4.79 8.08 -9.56
CA THR A 225 5.97 7.77 -10.39
C THR A 225 5.63 7.13 -11.75
N ALA A 226 4.47 6.48 -11.86
CA ALA A 226 3.98 5.89 -13.11
C ALA A 226 3.27 6.89 -14.04
N LEU A 227 2.92 8.09 -13.56
CA LEU A 227 2.09 9.07 -14.27
C LEU A 227 2.89 10.25 -14.83
N LEU A 228 4.22 10.20 -14.78
CA LEU A 228 5.09 11.20 -15.40
C LEU A 228 6.20 10.55 -16.24
N PRO A 229 6.81 11.28 -17.19
CA PRO A 229 7.85 10.72 -18.05
C PRO A 229 9.12 10.28 -17.32
N ASP A 230 9.47 10.99 -16.23
CA ASP A 230 10.71 10.78 -15.49
C ASP A 230 10.48 11.10 -14.00
N ALA A 231 10.63 10.09 -13.14
CA ALA A 231 10.46 10.23 -11.70
C ALA A 231 11.49 11.18 -11.05
N GLN A 232 12.60 11.52 -11.73
CA GLN A 232 13.55 12.52 -11.25
C GLN A 232 12.92 13.90 -11.05
N SER A 233 11.87 14.25 -11.81
CA SER A 233 11.15 15.51 -11.59
C SER A 233 10.47 15.54 -10.20
N LEU A 234 10.07 14.41 -9.64
CA LEU A 234 9.55 14.32 -8.26
C LEU A 234 10.66 14.49 -7.21
N ILE A 235 11.86 13.98 -7.47
CA ILE A 235 13.03 14.22 -6.61
C ILE A 235 13.40 15.70 -6.64
N ALA A 236 13.48 16.30 -7.83
CA ALA A 236 13.79 17.72 -8.01
C ALA A 236 12.78 18.62 -7.29
N LEU A 237 11.48 18.31 -7.38
CA LEU A 237 10.45 19.02 -6.63
C LEU A 237 10.61 18.81 -5.13
N SER A 238 10.89 17.59 -4.69
CA SER A 238 11.10 17.29 -3.27
C SER A 238 12.29 18.03 -2.69
N SER A 239 13.42 18.09 -3.41
CA SER A 239 14.59 18.89 -3.02
C SER A 239 14.28 20.38 -2.97
N HIS A 240 13.55 20.92 -3.95
CA HIS A 240 13.10 22.31 -3.94
C HIS A 240 12.23 22.62 -2.72
N ILE A 241 11.25 21.76 -2.43
CA ILE A 241 10.35 21.88 -1.29
C ILE A 241 11.14 21.90 0.02
N LEU A 242 12.08 20.98 0.21
CA LEU A 242 12.89 20.93 1.43
C LEU A 242 13.78 22.17 1.60
N ALA A 243 14.31 22.69 0.50
CA ALA A 243 15.15 23.90 0.52
C ALA A 243 14.36 25.19 0.79
N THR A 244 13.08 25.23 0.45
CA THR A 244 12.23 26.44 0.54
C THR A 244 11.25 26.43 1.71
N ARG A 245 10.93 25.26 2.27
CA ARG A 245 10.05 25.16 3.44
C ARG A 245 10.66 25.91 4.65
N PRO A 246 9.89 26.77 5.31
CA PRO A 246 10.34 27.41 6.55
C PRO A 246 10.69 26.36 7.61
N GLN A 247 11.82 26.54 8.29
CA GLN A 247 12.25 25.63 9.36
C GLN A 247 11.22 25.61 10.49
N HIS A 248 10.85 24.40 10.93
CA HIS A 248 9.95 24.19 12.07
C HIS A 248 10.78 23.96 13.35
N LYS A 249 10.32 24.46 14.50
CA LYS A 249 10.94 24.20 15.81
C LYS A 249 9.90 23.60 16.77
N PRO A 250 10.10 22.38 17.29
CA PRO A 250 11.21 21.45 17.00
C PRO A 250 11.20 20.94 15.55
N SER A 251 12.35 20.51 15.03
CA SER A 251 12.43 20.00 13.65
C SER A 251 11.55 18.76 13.48
N ILE A 252 10.88 18.65 12.34
CA ILE A 252 10.13 17.45 11.95
C ILE A 252 11.10 16.57 11.16
N PRO A 253 11.26 15.28 11.52
CA PRO A 253 12.13 14.38 10.76
C PRO A 253 11.79 14.38 9.27
N PHE A 254 12.82 14.21 8.43
CA PHE A 254 12.63 14.01 6.99
C PHE A 254 11.64 12.85 6.74
N PRO A 255 10.73 12.94 5.74
CA PRO A 255 10.58 14.02 4.74
C PRO A 255 9.80 15.30 5.12
N GLY A 256 9.57 15.56 6.42
CA GLY A 256 8.82 16.73 6.89
C GLY A 256 7.31 16.63 6.63
N CYS A 257 6.56 17.73 6.72
CA CYS A 257 5.11 17.75 6.47
C CYS A 257 4.74 18.67 5.30
N PRO A 258 3.73 18.33 4.48
CA PRO A 258 3.29 19.14 3.36
C PRO A 258 2.69 20.47 3.80
N ARG A 259 2.86 21.50 2.98
CA ARG A 259 2.30 22.83 3.18
C ARG A 259 1.52 23.28 1.94
N PRO A 260 0.48 24.12 2.10
CA PRO A 260 -0.27 24.66 0.97
C PRO A 260 0.59 25.42 -0.05
N THR A 261 1.74 25.93 0.36
CA THR A 261 2.67 26.69 -0.48
C THR A 261 3.63 25.82 -1.30
N ASP A 262 3.72 24.51 -1.05
CA ASP A 262 4.76 23.65 -1.64
C ASP A 262 4.66 23.54 -3.17
N LEU A 263 3.46 23.67 -3.75
CA LEU A 263 3.23 23.63 -5.21
C LEU A 263 3.25 25.01 -5.89
N THR A 264 3.50 26.10 -5.14
CA THR A 264 3.46 27.45 -5.72
C THR A 264 4.48 27.65 -6.85
N ILE A 265 5.62 26.97 -6.78
CA ILE A 265 6.66 26.97 -7.82
C ILE A 265 6.14 26.50 -9.19
N LEU A 266 5.09 25.66 -9.21
CA LEU A 266 4.46 25.23 -10.45
C LEU A 266 3.66 26.37 -11.11
N ASN A 267 3.42 27.50 -10.46
CA ASN A 267 2.68 28.62 -11.04
C ASN A 267 3.51 29.90 -11.19
N THR A 268 4.77 29.88 -10.76
CA THR A 268 5.67 31.04 -10.81
C THR A 268 6.78 30.87 -11.84
N GLU A 269 7.56 31.93 -12.07
CA GLU A 269 8.79 31.83 -12.86
C GLU A 269 9.78 30.85 -12.20
N PRO A 270 10.54 30.08 -12.99
CA PRO A 270 11.41 29.01 -12.51
C PRO A 270 12.71 29.54 -11.88
N LYS A 271 12.61 30.13 -10.69
CA LYS A 271 13.78 30.47 -9.86
C LYS A 271 14.05 29.34 -8.87
N SER A 272 14.57 28.23 -9.38
CA SER A 272 14.95 27.06 -8.57
C SER A 272 16.32 26.55 -8.96
N ASN A 273 17.15 26.20 -7.99
CA ASN A 273 18.42 25.51 -8.22
C ASN A 273 18.26 24.00 -8.46
N TYR A 274 17.02 23.48 -8.33
CA TYR A 274 16.73 22.04 -8.42
C TYR A 274 15.86 21.68 -9.62
N LEU A 275 14.95 22.58 -10.03
CA LEU A 275 13.95 22.32 -11.06
C LEU A 275 14.32 23.00 -12.37
N THR A 276 14.31 22.23 -13.46
CA THR A 276 14.40 22.76 -14.83
C THR A 276 13.00 23.15 -15.35
N SER A 277 12.96 23.90 -16.45
CA SER A 277 11.70 24.18 -17.16
C SER A 277 10.97 22.92 -17.63
N LYS A 278 11.73 21.86 -17.96
CA LYS A 278 11.18 20.55 -18.33
C LYS A 278 10.52 19.88 -17.13
N ASP A 279 11.15 19.92 -15.96
CA ASP A 279 10.58 19.36 -14.74
C ASP A 279 9.27 20.04 -14.38
N ILE A 280 9.23 21.39 -14.43
CA ILE A 280 8.02 22.16 -14.14
C ILE A 280 6.91 21.82 -15.13
N ALA A 281 7.21 21.67 -16.42
CA ALA A 281 6.24 21.24 -17.41
C ALA A 281 5.69 19.84 -17.11
N SER A 282 6.54 18.85 -16.84
CA SER A 282 6.15 17.49 -16.47
C SER A 282 5.32 17.45 -15.19
N LEU A 283 5.66 18.24 -14.18
CA LEU A 283 4.94 18.29 -12.90
C LEU A 283 3.58 18.99 -13.03
N ARG A 284 3.46 20.02 -13.86
CA ARG A 284 2.17 20.64 -14.22
C ARG A 284 1.26 19.65 -14.93
N GLU A 285 1.82 18.92 -15.89
CA GLU A 285 1.09 17.89 -16.62
C GLU A 285 0.62 16.76 -15.70
N LEU A 286 1.50 16.27 -14.82
CA LEU A 286 1.17 15.29 -13.78
C LEU A 286 0.02 15.79 -12.90
N TYR A 287 0.07 17.03 -12.41
CA TYR A 287 -1.00 17.59 -11.57
C TYR A 287 -2.33 17.71 -12.35
N SER A 288 -2.26 18.09 -13.63
CA SER A 288 -3.43 18.13 -14.51
C SER A 288 -4.05 16.74 -14.73
N ASP A 289 -3.23 15.72 -14.94
CA ASP A 289 -3.68 14.34 -15.09
C ASP A 289 -4.28 13.78 -13.80
N LEU A 290 -3.65 14.03 -12.65
CA LEU A 290 -4.19 13.67 -11.34
C LEU A 290 -5.57 14.31 -11.10
N ARG A 291 -5.72 15.58 -11.46
CA ARG A 291 -7.01 16.28 -11.38
C ARG A 291 -8.05 15.67 -12.31
N ARG A 292 -7.67 15.28 -13.54
CA ARG A 292 -8.54 14.55 -14.49
C ARG A 292 -9.02 13.21 -13.91
N ILE A 293 -8.12 12.46 -13.27
CA ILE A 293 -8.44 11.20 -12.58
C ILE A 293 -9.42 11.45 -11.43
N CYS A 294 -9.17 12.45 -10.58
CA CYS A 294 -10.06 12.81 -9.48
C CYS A 294 -11.45 13.23 -9.96
N LEU A 295 -11.55 14.03 -11.03
CA LEU A 295 -12.85 14.42 -11.60
C LEU A 295 -13.65 13.21 -12.06
N ARG A 296 -13.01 12.26 -12.74
CA ARG A 296 -13.67 11.02 -13.17
C ARG A 296 -14.09 10.16 -11.99
N ALA A 297 -13.22 10.03 -10.98
CA ALA A 297 -13.52 9.27 -9.77
C ALA A 297 -14.71 9.86 -9.00
N GLN A 298 -14.79 11.21 -8.92
CA GLN A 298 -15.91 11.92 -8.32
C GLN A 298 -17.21 11.67 -9.10
N GLU A 299 -17.19 11.82 -10.43
CA GLU A 299 -18.33 11.54 -11.30
C GLU A 299 -18.86 10.11 -11.14
N ARG A 300 -17.95 9.14 -10.96
CA ARG A 300 -18.26 7.71 -10.89
C ARG A 300 -18.40 7.17 -9.46
N GLY A 301 -18.27 8.01 -8.43
CA GLY A 301 -18.40 7.62 -7.02
C GLY A 301 -17.32 6.63 -6.53
N VAL A 302 -16.13 6.63 -7.14
CA VAL A 302 -15.00 5.74 -6.81
C VAL A 302 -13.95 6.48 -6.01
N LYS A 303 -13.42 5.84 -4.97
CA LYS A 303 -12.48 6.46 -4.04
C LYS A 303 -11.07 6.19 -4.51
N LEU A 304 -10.18 7.15 -4.30
CA LEU A 304 -8.80 7.13 -4.76
C LEU A 304 -7.84 7.06 -3.59
N ILE A 305 -6.82 6.21 -3.71
CA ILE A 305 -5.72 6.13 -2.76
C ILE A 305 -4.44 6.57 -3.46
N ILE A 306 -3.84 7.66 -3.00
CA ILE A 306 -2.48 8.03 -3.39
C ILE A 306 -1.52 7.14 -2.60
N ASP A 307 -0.86 6.20 -3.27
CA ASP A 307 0.14 5.34 -2.66
C ASP A 307 1.38 6.16 -2.29
N ALA A 308 1.94 5.82 -1.13
CA ALA A 308 3.23 6.33 -0.70
C ALA A 308 4.37 5.53 -1.34
N GLU A 309 5.45 6.23 -1.68
CA GLU A 309 6.61 5.66 -2.35
C GLU A 309 7.87 5.87 -1.48
N TYR A 310 9.05 5.91 -2.09
CA TYR A 310 10.31 6.17 -1.39
C TYR A 310 10.37 7.59 -0.83
N SER A 311 11.04 7.75 0.31
CA SER A 311 11.15 9.00 1.07
C SER A 311 11.66 10.20 0.26
N TRP A 312 12.45 9.98 -0.79
CA TRP A 312 12.94 11.03 -1.69
C TRP A 312 11.89 11.57 -2.69
N TYR A 313 10.81 10.83 -2.94
CA TYR A 313 9.64 11.33 -3.68
C TYR A 313 8.58 11.94 -2.75
N GLN A 314 8.57 11.53 -1.48
CA GLN A 314 7.46 11.80 -0.57
C GLN A 314 7.13 13.29 -0.37
N PRO A 315 8.07 14.26 -0.27
CA PRO A 315 7.70 15.66 -0.15
C PRO A 315 6.85 16.18 -1.32
N ALA A 316 7.14 15.78 -2.55
CA ALA A 316 6.35 16.11 -3.73
C ALA A 316 4.99 15.40 -3.74
N ILE A 317 4.98 14.09 -3.43
CA ILE A 317 3.74 13.29 -3.35
C ILE A 317 2.81 13.86 -2.28
N ASP A 318 3.31 14.14 -1.08
CA ASP A 318 2.54 14.71 0.03
C ASP A 318 1.95 16.09 -0.34
N ALA A 319 2.70 16.91 -1.09
CA ALA A 319 2.24 18.23 -1.53
C ALA A 319 1.10 18.13 -2.55
N MET A 320 1.22 17.25 -3.54
CA MET A 320 0.15 16.97 -4.51
C MET A 320 -1.07 16.34 -3.84
N GLN A 321 -0.85 15.38 -2.94
CA GLN A 321 -1.90 14.75 -2.14
C GLN A 321 -2.67 15.78 -1.30
N LEU A 322 -1.97 16.69 -0.60
CA LEU A 322 -2.60 17.77 0.17
C LEU A 322 -3.47 18.66 -0.72
N ALA A 323 -2.96 19.08 -1.89
CA ALA A 323 -3.71 19.90 -2.83
C ALA A 323 -4.98 19.21 -3.33
N LEU A 324 -4.88 17.92 -3.71
CA LEU A 324 -6.01 17.13 -4.16
C LEU A 324 -7.05 16.90 -3.07
N MET A 325 -6.65 16.59 -1.83
CA MET A 325 -7.60 16.46 -0.71
C MET A 325 -8.33 17.78 -0.42
N ARG A 326 -7.60 18.90 -0.43
CA ARG A 326 -8.21 20.24 -0.23
C ARG A 326 -9.16 20.64 -1.35
N GLU A 327 -8.99 20.12 -2.56
CA GLU A 327 -9.90 20.37 -3.69
C GLU A 327 -11.11 19.43 -3.67
N PHE A 328 -10.87 18.12 -3.58
CA PHE A 328 -11.89 17.10 -3.84
C PHE A 328 -12.57 16.53 -2.59
N ASN A 329 -11.99 16.70 -1.39
CA ASN A 329 -12.63 16.25 -0.14
C ASN A 329 -13.34 17.40 0.60
N LYS A 330 -13.59 18.53 -0.06
CA LYS A 330 -14.27 19.67 0.56
C LYS A 330 -15.62 19.26 1.11
N VAL A 331 -15.89 19.71 2.32
CA VAL A 331 -17.17 19.54 3.00
C VAL A 331 -18.18 20.52 2.39
N THR A 332 -18.95 20.08 1.40
CA THR A 332 -19.96 20.92 0.74
C THR A 332 -21.23 21.03 1.58
N SER A 333 -21.58 22.25 1.97
CA SER A 333 -22.83 22.54 2.68
C SER A 333 -23.97 22.72 1.65
N GLN A 334 -24.70 21.63 1.36
CA GLN A 334 -25.95 21.59 0.59
C GLN A 334 -25.91 21.86 -0.93
N GLY A 335 -26.77 21.13 -1.65
CA GLY A 335 -27.07 21.28 -3.08
C GLY A 335 -27.28 19.95 -3.81
N ASP A 336 -26.73 18.86 -3.28
CA ASP A 336 -26.83 17.53 -3.88
C ASP A 336 -28.03 16.77 -3.29
N GLU A 337 -29.00 16.40 -4.13
CA GLU A 337 -30.17 15.58 -3.73
C GLU A 337 -29.74 14.21 -3.16
N SER A 338 -28.48 13.82 -3.37
CA SER A 338 -27.86 12.59 -2.87
C SER A 338 -27.38 12.65 -1.41
N GLY A 339 -27.47 13.81 -0.74
CA GLY A 339 -26.99 13.99 0.63
C GLY A 339 -25.45 14.01 0.74
N PRO A 340 -24.88 14.41 1.89
CA PRO A 340 -23.43 14.50 2.01
C PRO A 340 -22.77 13.12 2.04
N SER A 341 -21.75 12.91 1.19
CA SER A 341 -20.91 11.71 1.25
C SER A 341 -20.16 11.65 2.58
N ILE A 342 -20.29 10.51 3.26
CA ILE A 342 -19.58 10.23 4.51
C ILE A 342 -18.07 10.00 4.25
N GLN A 343 -17.71 9.58 3.04
CA GLN A 343 -16.34 9.25 2.67
C GLN A 343 -15.69 10.36 1.85
N PRO A 344 -14.42 10.70 2.14
CA PRO A 344 -13.62 11.52 1.25
C PRO A 344 -13.36 10.77 -0.07
N LEU A 345 -13.19 11.54 -1.16
CA LEU A 345 -12.82 10.98 -2.46
C LEU A 345 -11.36 10.50 -2.45
N VAL A 346 -10.45 11.32 -1.90
CA VAL A 346 -9.00 11.11 -1.95
C VAL A 346 -8.48 10.71 -0.57
N TYR A 347 -7.74 9.62 -0.52
CA TYR A 347 -7.01 9.14 0.65
C TYR A 347 -5.51 9.25 0.41
N GLY A 348 -4.80 9.74 1.43
CA GLY A 348 -3.34 9.77 1.43
C GLY A 348 -2.72 8.62 2.19
N THR A 349 -1.60 8.07 1.71
CA THR A 349 -0.90 6.98 2.41
C THR A 349 0.14 7.49 3.41
N PHE A 350 -0.01 7.15 4.68
CA PHE A 350 0.87 7.49 5.78
C PHE A 350 1.68 6.26 6.20
N GLN A 351 3.01 6.36 6.16
CA GLN A 351 3.91 5.23 6.43
C GLN A 351 4.48 5.32 7.85
N ALA A 352 3.98 4.50 8.78
CA ALA A 352 4.39 4.51 10.19
C ALA A 352 5.86 4.13 10.43
N TYR A 353 6.54 3.55 9.45
CA TYR A 353 7.98 3.34 9.52
C TYR A 353 8.78 4.65 9.46
N LEU A 354 8.20 5.77 8.99
CA LEU A 354 8.85 7.07 8.93
C LEU A 354 8.71 7.74 10.30
N ARG A 355 9.82 8.30 10.79
CA ARG A 355 9.88 8.94 12.11
C ARG A 355 8.96 10.17 12.23
N ARG A 356 8.57 10.77 11.10
CA ARG A 356 7.66 11.94 11.05
C ARG A 356 6.17 11.63 11.25
N THR A 357 5.74 10.39 11.09
CA THR A 357 4.32 10.08 10.78
C THR A 357 3.31 10.56 11.82
N PRO A 358 3.54 10.46 13.14
CA PRO A 358 2.61 11.01 14.13
C PRO A 358 2.42 12.53 13.99
N LEU A 359 3.49 13.27 13.71
CA LEU A 359 3.44 14.72 13.48
C LEU A 359 2.75 15.06 12.16
N HIS A 360 3.01 14.27 11.11
CA HIS A 360 2.36 14.43 9.81
C HIS A 360 0.84 14.20 9.90
N LEU A 361 0.40 13.17 10.62
CA LEU A 361 -1.03 12.92 10.87
C LEU A 361 -1.66 14.07 11.65
N ALA A 362 -1.05 14.51 12.74
CA ALA A 362 -1.58 15.60 13.57
C ALA A 362 -1.68 16.93 12.80
N GLN A 363 -0.69 17.23 11.95
CA GLN A 363 -0.74 18.41 11.09
C GLN A 363 -1.85 18.28 10.04
N SER A 364 -1.98 17.12 9.39
CA SER A 364 -2.98 16.89 8.34
C SER A 364 -4.40 16.96 8.89
N TYR A 365 -4.63 16.43 10.10
CA TYR A 365 -5.93 16.52 10.75
C TYR A 365 -6.29 17.97 11.12
N ARG A 366 -5.33 18.74 11.63
CA ARG A 366 -5.53 20.17 11.89
C ARG A 366 -5.80 20.95 10.61
N ASP A 367 -5.07 20.68 9.53
CA ASP A 367 -5.29 21.36 8.24
C ASP A 367 -6.70 21.07 7.70
N ALA A 368 -7.15 19.82 7.78
CA ALA A 368 -8.51 19.39 7.44
C ALA A 368 -9.58 20.13 8.23
N GLN A 369 -9.39 20.28 9.55
CA GLN A 369 -10.31 21.02 10.42
C GLN A 369 -10.36 22.51 10.06
N VAL A 370 -9.22 23.16 9.86
CA VAL A 370 -9.14 24.60 9.57
C VAL A 370 -9.69 24.93 8.19
N ASN A 371 -9.49 24.04 7.22
CA ASN A 371 -9.83 24.30 5.82
C ASN A 371 -11.07 23.54 5.32
N ASN A 372 -11.84 22.96 6.25
CA ASN A 372 -13.15 22.37 6.02
C ASN A 372 -13.17 21.32 4.89
N TYR A 373 -12.30 20.32 4.99
CA TYR A 373 -12.32 19.13 4.14
C TYR A 373 -12.18 17.86 4.99
N THR A 374 -12.66 16.73 4.47
CA THR A 374 -12.55 15.43 5.14
C THR A 374 -11.16 14.83 4.90
N LEU A 375 -10.43 14.51 5.96
CA LEU A 375 -9.12 13.86 5.84
C LEU A 375 -9.28 12.37 5.50
N GLY A 376 -8.78 11.94 4.34
CA GLY A 376 -8.65 10.52 4.00
C GLY A 376 -7.26 10.00 4.35
N VAL A 377 -7.19 8.99 5.21
CA VAL A 377 -5.94 8.37 5.68
C VAL A 377 -5.87 6.90 5.27
N LYS A 378 -4.79 6.46 4.64
CA LYS A 378 -4.38 5.06 4.58
C LYS A 378 -3.14 4.90 5.45
N LEU A 379 -3.25 4.29 6.63
CA LEU A 379 -2.11 4.03 7.49
C LEU A 379 -1.50 2.67 7.14
N VAL A 380 -0.19 2.64 6.87
CA VAL A 380 0.60 1.42 6.65
C VAL A 380 1.86 1.46 7.49
N ARG A 381 2.60 0.35 7.62
CA ARG A 381 3.99 0.41 8.12
C ARG A 381 4.88 1.08 7.08
N GLY A 382 5.07 0.44 5.93
CA GLY A 382 5.90 0.91 4.83
C GLY A 382 6.46 -0.28 4.04
N ALA A 383 6.88 -0.05 2.79
CA ALA A 383 7.29 -1.12 1.88
C ALA A 383 8.76 -1.07 1.44
N TYR A 384 9.50 -0.01 1.81
CA TYR A 384 10.82 0.29 1.25
C TYR A 384 11.97 0.28 2.27
N HIS A 385 11.74 -0.23 3.49
CA HIS A 385 12.64 -0.04 4.65
C HIS A 385 14.13 -0.34 4.38
N PRO A 386 14.52 -1.49 3.81
CA PRO A 386 15.94 -1.76 3.55
C PRO A 386 16.57 -0.77 2.56
N HIS A 387 15.83 -0.37 1.52
CA HIS A 387 16.30 0.62 0.53
C HIS A 387 16.49 2.00 1.16
N GLU A 388 15.59 2.40 2.06
CA GLU A 388 15.70 3.66 2.80
C GLU A 388 16.98 3.72 3.65
N VAL A 389 17.31 2.63 4.35
CA VAL A 389 18.53 2.52 5.17
C VAL A 389 19.77 2.55 4.27
N ILE A 390 19.82 1.71 3.23
CA ILE A 390 20.98 1.62 2.31
C ILE A 390 21.23 2.96 1.61
N ALA A 391 20.17 3.62 1.13
CA ALA A 391 20.30 4.92 0.47
C ALA A 391 20.83 5.98 1.44
N HIS A 392 20.32 6.02 2.67
CA HIS A 392 20.79 6.95 3.70
C HIS A 392 22.27 6.71 4.06
N GLU A 393 22.67 5.47 4.33
CA GLU A 393 24.05 5.11 4.66
C GLU A 393 25.02 5.44 3.53
N THR A 394 24.63 5.17 2.27
CA THR A 394 25.44 5.46 1.08
C THR A 394 25.67 6.97 0.92
N ALA A 395 24.62 7.78 1.14
CA ALA A 395 24.72 9.25 1.07
C ALA A 395 25.70 9.81 2.12
N HIS A 396 25.74 9.21 3.31
CA HIS A 396 26.57 9.66 4.43
C HIS A 396 28.01 9.13 4.40
N SER A 397 28.28 8.04 3.68
CA SER A 397 29.58 7.37 3.69
C SER A 397 30.53 7.83 2.57
N HIS A 398 30.05 7.99 1.32
CA HIS A 398 30.92 8.26 0.16
C HIS A 398 30.35 9.20 -0.91
N GLY A 399 29.20 9.86 -0.66
CA GLY A 399 28.73 11.06 -1.38
C GLY A 399 28.43 10.94 -2.88
N GLN A 400 28.72 9.83 -3.55
CA GLN A 400 28.43 9.64 -4.97
C GLN A 400 27.50 8.44 -5.16
N HIS A 401 26.40 8.67 -5.89
CA HIS A 401 25.39 7.69 -6.33
C HIS A 401 24.30 7.24 -5.33
N SER A 402 23.95 8.03 -4.30
CA SER A 402 22.73 7.77 -3.50
C SER A 402 21.51 8.55 -3.99
N LEU A 403 20.32 7.93 -3.96
CA LEU A 403 19.02 8.59 -4.19
C LEU A 403 18.49 9.31 -2.94
N SER A 404 19.07 9.07 -1.76
CA SER A 404 18.62 9.72 -0.52
C SER A 404 18.89 11.23 -0.58
N ILE A 405 17.82 12.02 -0.45
CA ILE A 405 17.88 13.48 -0.27
C ILE A 405 17.68 13.91 1.19
N SER A 406 17.71 12.97 2.13
CA SER A 406 17.53 13.25 3.56
C SER A 406 18.69 14.08 4.11
N PRO A 407 18.43 15.27 4.69
CA PRO A 407 19.46 16.04 5.39
C PRO A 407 19.70 15.56 6.83
N ASP A 408 18.85 14.65 7.34
CA ASP A 408 18.89 14.21 8.72
C ASP A 408 20.07 13.26 8.99
N PRO A 409 20.72 13.36 10.17
CA PRO A 409 21.82 12.45 10.55
C PRO A 409 21.36 11.01 10.80
N LEU A 410 20.07 10.80 10.99
CA LEU A 410 19.45 9.49 11.17
C LEU A 410 18.59 9.16 9.94
N PRO A 411 18.43 7.88 9.58
CA PRO A 411 17.62 7.49 8.42
C PRO A 411 16.17 7.98 8.57
N PRO A 412 15.43 8.21 7.47
CA PRO A 412 14.00 8.59 7.51
C PRO A 412 13.15 7.63 8.36
N VAL A 413 13.55 6.35 8.37
CA VAL A 413 12.81 5.26 8.98
C VAL A 413 13.29 4.94 10.40
N TRP A 414 12.43 4.31 11.21
CA TRP A 414 12.83 3.66 12.45
C TRP A 414 13.81 2.52 12.15
N THR A 415 14.85 2.35 12.98
CA THR A 415 15.90 1.35 12.72
C THR A 415 15.51 -0.06 13.14
N SER A 416 14.52 -0.20 14.04
CA SER A 416 13.98 -1.49 14.44
C SER A 416 12.51 -1.68 14.05
N LYS A 417 12.13 -2.95 13.81
CA LYS A 417 10.72 -3.33 13.57
C LYS A 417 9.82 -2.97 14.75
N ASN A 418 10.29 -3.17 15.98
CA ASN A 418 9.53 -2.89 17.20
C ASN A 418 9.16 -1.39 17.32
N GLU A 419 10.06 -0.48 16.93
CA GLU A 419 9.76 0.95 16.89
C GLU A 419 8.73 1.30 15.81
N THR A 420 8.81 0.67 14.64
CA THR A 420 7.79 0.81 13.60
C THR A 420 6.43 0.30 14.08
N ASP A 421 6.40 -0.85 14.78
CA ASP A 421 5.18 -1.42 15.36
C ASP A 421 4.59 -0.49 16.43
N ARG A 422 5.42 0.07 17.32
CA ARG A 422 5.00 1.06 18.30
C ARG A 422 4.43 2.30 17.63
N CYS A 423 5.11 2.85 16.62
CA CYS A 423 4.64 4.02 15.90
C CYS A 423 3.29 3.76 15.20
N TYR A 424 3.14 2.60 14.55
CA TYR A 424 1.88 2.19 13.92
C TYR A 424 0.75 2.12 14.95
N ASN A 425 0.99 1.47 16.10
CA ASN A 425 -0.01 1.31 17.15
C ASN A 425 -0.44 2.66 17.77
N GLU A 426 0.51 3.59 18.01
CA GLU A 426 0.16 4.94 18.46
C GLU A 426 -0.69 5.69 17.42
N CYS A 427 -0.35 5.56 16.13
CA CYS A 427 -1.14 6.16 15.06
C CYS A 427 -2.55 5.56 14.98
N VAL A 428 -2.72 4.24 15.20
CA VAL A 428 -4.04 3.59 15.27
C VAL A 428 -4.90 4.24 16.36
N LYS A 429 -4.37 4.36 17.58
CA LYS A 429 -5.08 4.97 18.72
C LYS A 429 -5.48 6.41 18.44
N MET A 430 -4.57 7.21 17.88
CA MET A 430 -4.85 8.59 17.48
C MET A 430 -5.99 8.66 16.45
N LEU A 431 -5.94 7.84 15.41
CA LEU A 431 -6.90 7.85 14.31
C LEU A 431 -8.29 7.36 14.76
N VAL A 432 -8.37 6.27 15.52
CA VAL A 432 -9.63 5.77 16.08
C VAL A 432 -10.22 6.80 17.05
N GLY A 433 -9.38 7.41 17.89
CA GLY A 433 -9.79 8.52 18.77
C GLY A 433 -10.40 9.70 18.01
N TRP A 434 -9.79 10.13 16.90
CA TRP A 434 -10.34 11.20 16.08
C TRP A 434 -11.65 10.84 15.39
N VAL A 435 -11.80 9.59 14.91
CA VAL A 435 -13.09 9.10 14.36
C VAL A 435 -14.17 9.12 15.44
N LYS A 436 -13.86 8.66 16.66
CA LYS A 436 -14.75 8.71 17.81
C LYS A 436 -15.21 10.13 18.12
N ASP A 437 -14.26 11.05 18.25
CA ASP A 437 -14.56 12.45 18.59
C ASP A 437 -15.44 13.11 17.51
N ASP A 438 -15.21 12.79 16.24
CA ASP A 438 -15.99 13.30 15.11
C ASP A 438 -17.45 12.80 15.16
N ILE A 439 -17.66 11.48 15.35
CA ILE A 439 -19.00 10.87 15.42
C ILE A 439 -19.78 11.33 16.66
N HIS A 440 -19.14 11.39 17.83
CA HIS A 440 -19.80 11.85 19.06
C HIS A 440 -20.16 13.34 19.01
N SER A 441 -19.31 14.17 18.39
CA SER A 441 -19.58 15.60 18.19
C SER A 441 -20.78 15.83 17.26
N ALA A 442 -20.99 14.98 16.26
CA ALA A 442 -22.18 15.02 15.40
C ALA A 442 -23.46 14.64 16.19
N THR A 443 -23.39 13.58 17.01
CA THR A 443 -24.53 13.05 17.77
C THR A 443 -24.98 14.01 18.89
N SER A 444 -24.04 14.66 19.58
CA SER A 444 -24.34 15.57 20.69
C SER A 444 -25.07 16.84 20.24
N THR A 445 -24.81 17.29 19.01
CA THR A 445 -25.48 18.46 18.40
C THR A 445 -26.91 18.10 17.97
N ALA A 446 -27.18 16.86 17.56
CA ALA A 446 -28.53 16.41 17.20
C ALA A 446 -29.45 16.26 18.44
N SER A 447 -28.91 15.80 19.57
CA SER A 447 -29.68 15.64 20.83
C SER A 447 -30.02 16.96 21.51
N SER A 448 -29.18 18.01 21.39
CA SER A 448 -29.52 19.35 21.87
C SER A 448 -30.65 20.01 21.06
N ALA A 449 -30.71 19.75 19.76
CA ALA A 449 -31.79 20.25 18.89
C ALA A 449 -33.17 19.67 19.27
N LEU A 450 -33.23 18.40 19.67
CA LEU A 450 -34.49 17.73 20.08
C LEU A 450 -35.03 18.22 21.43
N THR A 451 -34.17 18.62 22.37
CA THR A 451 -34.60 19.07 23.71
C THR A 451 -35.11 20.53 23.70
N VAL A 452 -34.67 21.33 22.72
CA VAL A 452 -35.07 22.75 22.56
C VAL A 452 -36.41 22.90 21.82
N SER A 453 -36.93 21.84 21.20
CA SER A 453 -38.12 21.90 20.33
C SER A 453 -39.46 22.14 21.03
N VAL A 454 -39.55 22.09 22.37
CA VAL A 454 -40.82 22.38 23.09
C VAL A 454 -40.83 23.79 23.71
N ALA A 455 -39.66 24.40 23.94
CA ALA A 455 -39.57 25.71 24.59
C ALA A 455 -39.45 26.90 23.60
N ASN A 456 -39.04 26.66 22.34
CA ASN A 456 -38.71 27.73 21.38
C ASN A 456 -39.81 28.11 20.38
N TRP A 457 -41.08 27.72 20.59
CA TRP A 457 -42.17 28.08 19.68
C TRP A 457 -42.47 29.61 19.63
N PHE A 458 -41.89 30.41 20.54
CA PHE A 458 -42.08 31.88 20.60
C PHE A 458 -40.83 32.73 20.36
N ALA A 459 -39.70 32.17 19.90
CA ALA A 459 -38.47 32.97 19.70
C ALA A 459 -37.87 32.80 18.30
N ASN A 460 -37.85 33.94 17.58
CA ASN A 460 -37.11 34.28 16.36
C ASN A 460 -36.39 33.18 15.55
N LYS A 461 -36.77 33.11 14.28
CA LYS A 461 -36.00 32.52 13.17
C LYS A 461 -34.66 33.25 13.02
N ASP A 462 -33.57 32.69 13.55
CA ASP A 462 -32.30 32.63 12.82
C ASP A 462 -31.37 31.59 13.44
N HIS A 463 -30.53 30.96 12.61
CA HIS A 463 -29.69 29.77 12.87
C HIS A 463 -30.36 28.41 12.67
N SER A 464 -30.46 28.00 11.41
CA SER A 464 -30.50 26.58 11.03
C SER A 464 -29.23 25.86 11.50
N GLU A 465 -29.30 25.04 12.56
CA GLU A 465 -28.21 24.13 12.92
C GLU A 465 -28.05 23.08 11.82
N ARG A 466 -26.92 23.17 11.09
CA ARG A 466 -26.61 22.33 9.93
C ARG A 466 -25.96 21.01 10.39
N PRO A 467 -26.30 19.84 9.79
CA PRO A 467 -25.60 18.59 10.08
C PRO A 467 -24.12 18.73 9.70
N ARG A 468 -23.23 18.45 10.66
CA ARG A 468 -21.77 18.49 10.47
C ARG A 468 -21.32 17.28 9.65
N LEU A 469 -20.54 17.52 8.60
CA LEU A 469 -19.98 16.44 7.78
C LEU A 469 -18.77 15.78 8.46
N PRO A 470 -18.50 14.50 8.15
CA PRO A 470 -17.30 13.80 8.59
C PRO A 470 -16.02 14.60 8.35
N LYS A 471 -15.12 14.60 9.32
CA LYS A 471 -13.81 15.25 9.21
C LYS A 471 -12.68 14.27 8.95
N ILE A 472 -12.90 12.97 9.13
CA ILE A 472 -11.87 11.95 8.93
C ILE A 472 -12.44 10.60 8.48
N SER A 473 -11.71 9.91 7.62
CA SER A 473 -11.90 8.49 7.29
C SER A 473 -10.55 7.80 7.12
N VAL A 474 -10.48 6.53 7.51
CA VAL A 474 -9.24 5.79 7.73
C VAL A 474 -9.33 4.39 7.15
N LEU A 475 -8.32 4.03 6.36
CA LEU A 475 -8.00 2.67 5.96
C LEU A 475 -6.72 2.19 6.66
N PHE A 476 -6.80 1.12 7.43
CA PHE A 476 -5.66 0.51 8.12
C PHE A 476 -5.09 -0.65 7.30
N GLY A 477 -3.96 -0.44 6.63
CA GLY A 477 -3.28 -1.47 5.84
C GLY A 477 -2.34 -2.34 6.69
N THR A 478 -2.72 -3.59 6.99
CA THR A 478 -1.90 -4.49 7.81
C THR A 478 -2.22 -5.98 7.61
N HIS A 479 -1.16 -6.80 7.57
CA HIS A 479 -1.21 -8.27 7.66
C HIS A 479 -0.85 -8.80 9.06
N ASN A 480 -0.66 -7.91 10.03
CA ASN A 480 -0.26 -8.29 11.38
C ASN A 480 -1.50 -8.54 12.26
N TRP A 481 -1.62 -9.75 12.78
CA TRP A 481 -2.70 -10.18 13.68
C TRP A 481 -2.86 -9.27 14.91
N SER A 482 -1.76 -8.94 15.58
CA SER A 482 -1.78 -8.07 16.77
C SER A 482 -2.28 -6.67 16.45
N SER A 483 -1.93 -6.13 15.28
CA SER A 483 -2.44 -4.83 14.81
C SER A 483 -3.95 -4.87 14.52
N VAL A 484 -4.47 -5.95 13.92
CA VAL A 484 -5.92 -6.11 13.70
C VAL A 484 -6.66 -6.23 15.03
N LYS A 485 -6.15 -7.04 15.96
CA LYS A 485 -6.72 -7.18 17.30
C LYS A 485 -6.74 -5.86 18.07
N LEU A 486 -5.67 -5.06 17.96
CA LEU A 486 -5.63 -3.71 18.52
C LEU A 486 -6.70 -2.79 17.90
N ILE A 487 -6.85 -2.79 16.57
CA ILE A 487 -7.90 -1.97 15.93
C ILE A 487 -9.29 -2.36 16.45
N PHE A 488 -9.57 -3.66 16.58
CA PHE A 488 -10.85 -4.14 17.12
C PHE A 488 -11.04 -3.75 18.59
N SER A 489 -10.00 -3.88 19.43
CA SER A 489 -10.10 -3.47 20.84
C SER A 489 -10.37 -1.97 20.95
N GLU A 490 -9.65 -1.14 20.20
CA GLU A 490 -9.84 0.31 20.19
C GLU A 490 -11.25 0.69 19.71
N LEU A 491 -11.79 0.02 18.69
CA LEU A 491 -13.17 0.26 18.23
C LEU A 491 -14.21 -0.06 19.32
N VAL A 492 -14.02 -1.14 20.09
CA VAL A 492 -14.92 -1.50 21.20
C VAL A 492 -14.74 -0.54 22.37
N GLU A 493 -13.51 -0.28 22.79
CA GLU A 493 -13.19 0.62 23.93
C GLU A 493 -13.67 2.05 23.70
N THR A 494 -13.62 2.52 22.44
CA THR A 494 -14.12 3.84 22.05
C THR A 494 -15.64 3.87 21.80
N ARG A 495 -16.34 2.73 21.91
CA ARG A 495 -17.78 2.54 21.62
C ARG A 495 -18.16 2.80 20.16
N LEU A 496 -17.21 2.67 19.24
CA LEU A 496 -17.45 2.67 17.81
C LEU A 496 -17.95 1.31 17.30
N ALA A 497 -17.73 0.24 18.07
CA ALA A 497 -18.32 -1.07 17.86
C ALA A 497 -18.95 -1.59 19.15
N SER A 498 -19.99 -2.40 19.00
CA SER A 498 -20.62 -3.15 20.10
C SER A 498 -20.35 -4.65 19.94
N ILE A 499 -20.30 -5.39 21.04
CA ILE A 499 -20.19 -6.86 21.00
C ILE A 499 -21.60 -7.43 20.80
N ALA A 500 -21.80 -8.17 19.72
CA ALA A 500 -23.08 -8.80 19.38
C ALA A 500 -23.22 -10.24 19.92
N GLY A 501 -22.12 -10.87 20.30
CA GLY A 501 -22.05 -12.26 20.76
C GLY A 501 -20.63 -12.80 20.62
N GLU A 502 -20.48 -14.12 20.63
CA GLU A 502 -19.22 -14.81 20.36
C GLU A 502 -19.37 -15.74 19.17
N ASN A 503 -18.28 -15.97 18.42
CA ASN A 503 -18.24 -16.98 17.37
C ASN A 503 -18.03 -18.39 17.98
N GLU A 504 -18.00 -19.42 17.13
CA GLU A 504 -17.78 -20.82 17.55
C GLU A 504 -16.45 -21.04 18.27
N GLU A 505 -15.49 -20.12 18.11
CA GLU A 505 -14.15 -20.15 18.70
C GLU A 505 -14.06 -19.34 20.02
N GLY A 506 -15.18 -18.79 20.50
CA GLY A 506 -15.25 -18.00 21.74
C GLY A 506 -14.74 -16.56 21.60
N GLU A 507 -14.63 -16.03 20.38
CA GLU A 507 -14.20 -14.66 20.14
C GLU A 507 -15.41 -13.72 19.93
N ALA A 508 -15.38 -12.56 20.57
CA ALA A 508 -16.47 -11.56 20.60
C ALA A 508 -16.81 -10.86 19.27
N VAL A 509 -17.90 -11.17 18.57
CA VAL A 509 -18.24 -10.62 17.24
C VAL A 509 -18.64 -9.14 17.36
N LEU A 510 -18.04 -8.27 16.54
CA LEU A 510 -18.26 -6.83 16.55
C LEU A 510 -19.38 -6.43 15.59
N LYS A 511 -20.40 -5.74 16.10
CA LYS A 511 -21.40 -5.04 15.28
C LYS A 511 -21.04 -3.57 15.16
N LEU A 512 -20.91 -3.10 13.93
CA LEU A 512 -20.58 -1.71 13.60
C LEU A 512 -21.76 -1.03 12.90
N ALA A 513 -21.97 0.25 13.19
CA ALA A 513 -22.93 1.08 12.48
C ALA A 513 -22.32 1.58 11.16
N ASP A 514 -23.18 1.91 10.19
CA ASP A 514 -22.75 2.41 8.87
C ASP A 514 -21.86 3.66 8.98
N GLU A 515 -22.18 4.56 9.90
CA GLU A 515 -21.38 5.75 10.21
C GLU A 515 -19.90 5.40 10.52
N VAL A 516 -19.67 4.26 11.17
CA VAL A 516 -18.32 3.77 11.52
C VAL A 516 -17.72 2.98 10.37
N THR A 517 -18.46 2.05 9.79
CA THR A 517 -17.98 1.21 8.68
C THR A 517 -17.60 2.04 7.46
N GLU A 518 -18.31 3.14 7.21
CA GLU A 518 -17.98 4.07 6.13
C GLU A 518 -16.74 4.92 6.42
N ARG A 519 -16.27 5.02 7.68
CA ARG A 519 -15.09 5.80 8.07
C ARG A 519 -13.89 4.94 8.46
N VAL A 520 -14.07 3.65 8.75
CA VAL A 520 -13.00 2.76 9.20
C VAL A 520 -13.02 1.50 8.36
N THR A 521 -11.91 1.21 7.69
CA THR A 521 -11.75 0.03 6.84
C THR A 521 -10.37 -0.59 7.06
N LEU A 522 -10.24 -1.91 6.93
CA LEU A 522 -8.96 -2.60 6.93
C LEU A 522 -8.54 -2.93 5.50
N GLY A 523 -7.25 -2.82 5.20
CA GLY A 523 -6.66 -3.14 3.90
C GLY A 523 -5.65 -4.27 4.00
N GLN A 524 -5.70 -5.20 3.05
CA GLN A 524 -4.75 -6.31 2.93
C GLN A 524 -4.38 -6.55 1.48
N LEU A 525 -3.16 -6.97 1.19
CA LEU A 525 -2.76 -7.42 -0.15
C LEU A 525 -3.51 -8.68 -0.57
N TYR A 526 -3.87 -8.76 -1.84
CA TYR A 526 -4.32 -9.99 -2.48
C TYR A 526 -3.22 -11.05 -2.45
N GLY A 527 -3.61 -12.30 -2.26
CA GLY A 527 -2.70 -13.44 -2.18
C GLY A 527 -1.99 -13.60 -0.84
N MET A 528 -2.22 -12.72 0.13
CA MET A 528 -1.55 -12.70 1.44
C MET A 528 -2.53 -12.71 2.62
N SER A 529 -2.25 -13.56 3.61
CA SER A 529 -2.96 -13.66 4.89
C SER A 529 -4.49 -13.75 4.75
N ASP A 530 -4.98 -14.57 3.82
CA ASP A 530 -6.42 -14.71 3.54
C ASP A 530 -7.23 -15.12 4.76
N ASP A 531 -6.61 -15.81 5.70
CA ASP A 531 -7.27 -16.21 6.92
C ASP A 531 -7.38 -15.10 7.95
N LEU A 532 -6.44 -14.16 7.95
CA LEU A 532 -6.65 -12.90 8.67
C LEU A 532 -7.74 -12.07 7.98
N THR A 533 -7.85 -12.14 6.65
CA THR A 533 -8.99 -11.53 5.93
C THR A 533 -10.31 -12.16 6.36
N ASN A 534 -10.39 -13.49 6.38
CA ASN A 534 -11.58 -14.24 6.78
C ASN A 534 -11.90 -14.04 8.26
N TYR A 535 -10.88 -13.97 9.11
CA TYR A 535 -11.01 -13.55 10.50
C TYR A 535 -11.73 -12.20 10.60
N ILE A 536 -11.25 -11.17 9.90
CA ILE A 536 -11.90 -9.85 9.92
C ILE A 536 -13.37 -9.93 9.47
N VAL A 537 -13.64 -10.68 8.40
CA VAL A 537 -15.02 -10.86 7.88
C VAL A 537 -15.91 -11.55 8.92
N HIS A 538 -15.49 -12.67 9.51
CA HIS A 538 -16.32 -13.42 10.46
C HIS A 538 -16.48 -12.71 11.82
N ARG A 539 -15.54 -11.82 12.16
CA ARG A 539 -15.55 -11.08 13.42
C ARG A 539 -16.32 -9.77 13.33
N THR A 540 -16.82 -9.39 12.16
CA THR A 540 -17.51 -8.10 11.95
C THR A 540 -18.88 -8.26 11.29
N ILE A 541 -19.86 -7.51 11.80
CA ILE A 541 -21.20 -7.39 11.23
C ILE A 541 -21.40 -5.92 10.87
N SER A 542 -21.53 -5.65 9.58
CA SER A 542 -21.73 -4.33 8.99
C SER A 542 -22.43 -4.43 7.63
N ASN A 543 -23.05 -3.36 7.15
CA ASN A 543 -23.73 -3.34 5.85
C ASN A 543 -22.76 -3.26 4.66
N SER A 544 -21.54 -2.77 4.91
CA SER A 544 -20.48 -2.69 3.90
C SER A 544 -19.28 -3.53 4.33
N PRO A 545 -18.52 -4.12 3.39
CA PRO A 545 -17.27 -4.82 3.72
C PRO A 545 -16.34 -3.99 4.62
N MET A 546 -15.91 -4.58 5.74
CA MET A 546 -14.91 -3.98 6.65
C MET A 546 -13.47 -4.16 6.17
N VAL A 547 -13.24 -5.08 5.23
CA VAL A 547 -11.91 -5.37 4.67
C VAL A 547 -11.90 -5.20 3.16
N ILE A 548 -10.83 -4.60 2.66
CA ILE A 548 -10.55 -4.40 1.24
C ILE A 548 -9.25 -5.14 0.88
N LYS A 549 -9.26 -5.87 -0.23
CA LYS A 549 -8.07 -6.49 -0.80
C LYS A 549 -7.44 -5.59 -1.86
N TYR A 550 -6.18 -5.22 -1.70
CA TYR A 550 -5.38 -4.54 -2.71
C TYR A 550 -5.06 -5.54 -3.82
N VAL A 551 -5.70 -5.39 -4.97
CA VAL A 551 -5.63 -6.29 -6.11
C VAL A 551 -4.84 -5.62 -7.23
N PRO A 552 -3.59 -6.05 -7.46
CA PRO A 552 -2.83 -5.65 -8.63
C PRO A 552 -3.45 -6.28 -9.88
N TYR A 553 -3.39 -5.59 -11.01
CA TYR A 553 -3.70 -6.16 -12.30
C TYR A 553 -2.80 -5.54 -13.38
N GLY A 554 -2.69 -6.23 -14.51
CA GLY A 554 -1.88 -5.81 -15.65
C GLY A 554 -1.27 -7.00 -16.37
N ALA A 555 -0.73 -6.78 -17.57
CA ALA A 555 -0.09 -7.84 -18.33
C ALA A 555 1.09 -8.44 -17.53
N LEU A 556 1.32 -9.75 -17.65
CA LEU A 556 2.38 -10.44 -16.91
C LEU A 556 3.72 -9.69 -16.93
N SER A 557 4.18 -9.25 -18.11
CA SER A 557 5.42 -8.49 -18.28
C SER A 557 5.47 -7.17 -17.49
N GLU A 558 4.34 -6.48 -17.37
CA GLU A 558 4.24 -5.21 -16.64
C GLU A 558 4.22 -5.44 -15.12
N THR A 559 3.70 -6.60 -14.68
CA THR A 559 3.59 -6.97 -13.26
C THR A 559 4.82 -7.66 -12.69
N MET A 560 5.83 -7.99 -13.50
CA MET A 560 7.02 -8.71 -13.04
C MET A 560 7.77 -8.01 -11.89
N PRO A 561 7.99 -6.69 -11.91
CA PRO A 561 8.66 -6.01 -10.78
C PRO A 561 7.83 -6.12 -9.49
N TYR A 562 6.51 -5.97 -9.57
CA TYR A 562 5.60 -6.15 -8.45
C TYR A 562 5.69 -7.56 -7.86
N LEU A 563 5.65 -8.59 -8.72
CA LEU A 563 5.76 -10.00 -8.32
C LEU A 563 7.09 -10.29 -7.62
N SER A 564 8.19 -9.73 -8.15
CA SER A 564 9.51 -9.83 -7.53
C SER A 564 9.52 -9.24 -6.12
N ARG A 565 8.96 -8.04 -5.94
CA ARG A 565 8.83 -7.42 -4.61
C ARG A 565 7.98 -8.24 -3.67
N ARG A 566 6.86 -8.82 -4.12
CA ARG A 566 6.03 -9.71 -3.29
C ARG A 566 6.78 -10.99 -2.92
N ALA A 567 7.56 -11.57 -3.81
CA ALA A 567 8.39 -12.73 -3.50
C ALA A 567 9.46 -12.39 -2.45
N ILE A 568 10.14 -11.25 -2.58
CA ILE A 568 11.14 -10.77 -1.61
C ILE A 568 10.52 -10.37 -0.27
N GLU A 569 9.34 -9.73 -0.26
CA GLU A 569 8.62 -9.38 0.95
C GLU A 569 8.19 -10.64 1.71
N ASN A 570 7.66 -11.64 1.00
CA ASN A 570 7.34 -12.95 1.56
C ASN A 570 8.58 -13.71 2.07
N LYS A 571 9.79 -13.22 1.75
CA LYS A 571 11.05 -13.68 2.34
C LYS A 571 11.52 -12.81 3.51
N SER A 572 11.47 -11.47 3.40
CA SER A 572 12.22 -10.51 4.25
C SER A 572 11.37 -9.77 5.29
N VAL A 573 10.09 -9.52 5.02
CA VAL A 573 9.15 -8.93 5.99
C VAL A 573 8.62 -9.99 6.97
N LEU A 574 8.98 -11.26 6.73
CA LEU A 574 8.50 -12.44 7.43
C LEU A 574 9.63 -13.21 8.14
N GLY A 575 10.58 -12.49 8.73
CA GLY A 575 11.64 -13.07 9.58
C GLY A 575 11.13 -13.98 10.73
N ASP A 576 9.83 -13.99 10.99
CA ASP A 576 9.15 -14.86 11.96
C ASP A 576 8.61 -16.18 11.36
N GLY A 577 8.91 -16.52 10.10
CA GLY A 577 8.53 -17.81 9.50
C GLY A 577 7.10 -17.88 8.94
N HIS A 578 6.47 -16.75 8.65
CA HIS A 578 5.08 -16.69 8.20
C HIS A 578 4.84 -17.36 6.83
N ALA A 579 5.76 -17.26 5.85
CA ALA A 579 5.65 -18.06 4.62
C ALA A 579 5.68 -19.57 4.90
N ALA A 580 6.48 -19.99 5.88
CA ALA A 580 6.48 -21.38 6.35
C ALA A 580 5.22 -21.73 7.15
N GLU A 581 4.56 -20.77 7.80
CA GLU A 581 3.25 -20.94 8.44
C GLU A 581 2.13 -21.05 7.42
N GLU A 582 2.07 -20.17 6.43
CA GLU A 582 1.12 -20.22 5.30
C GLU A 582 1.27 -21.53 4.53
N ARG A 583 2.51 -21.97 4.27
CA ARG A 583 2.78 -23.30 3.70
C ARG A 583 2.27 -24.42 4.61
N ARG A 584 2.62 -24.41 5.90
CA ARG A 584 2.16 -25.43 6.87
C ARG A 584 0.63 -25.46 6.95
N ARG A 585 0.01 -24.29 6.89
CA ARG A 585 -1.43 -24.10 6.96
C ARG A 585 -2.13 -24.64 5.72
N ALA A 586 -1.72 -24.18 4.53
CA ALA A 586 -2.24 -24.69 3.27
C ALA A 586 -2.09 -26.22 3.21
N GLY A 587 -0.95 -26.76 3.67
CA GLY A 587 -0.74 -28.19 3.80
C GLY A 587 -1.72 -28.89 4.74
N ARG A 588 -1.99 -28.32 5.93
CA ARG A 588 -2.98 -28.86 6.88
C ARG A 588 -4.40 -28.86 6.31
N GLU A 589 -4.80 -27.77 5.65
CA GLU A 589 -6.13 -27.65 5.05
C GLU A 589 -6.31 -28.60 3.86
N ILE A 590 -5.29 -28.72 2.99
CA ILE A 590 -5.28 -29.72 1.92
C ILE A 590 -5.41 -31.13 2.50
N TRP A 591 -4.67 -31.42 3.58
CA TRP A 591 -4.73 -32.72 4.25
C TRP A 591 -6.13 -33.00 4.81
N ALA A 592 -6.71 -32.05 5.55
CA ALA A 592 -8.05 -32.19 6.12
C ALA A 592 -9.11 -32.44 5.04
N ARG A 593 -9.03 -31.72 3.91
CA ARG A 593 -9.99 -31.89 2.80
C ARG A 593 -9.85 -33.21 2.05
N LEU A 594 -8.64 -33.74 1.94
CA LEU A 594 -8.38 -34.97 1.19
C LEU A 594 -8.54 -36.22 2.05
N PHE A 595 -8.30 -36.13 3.35
CA PHE A 595 -8.14 -37.30 4.22
C PHE A 595 -8.98 -37.28 5.51
N GLY A 596 -9.65 -36.18 5.84
CA GLY A 596 -10.42 -36.02 7.09
C GLY A 596 -9.55 -35.56 8.24
#